data_AF-A0A7X0FK52-F1
#
_entry.id   AF-A0A7X0FK52-F1
#
_cell.length_a   1.000
_cell.length_b   1.000
_cell.length_c   1.000
_cell.angle_alpha   90.00
_cell.angle_beta   90.00
_cell.angle_gamma   90.00
#
_symmetry.space_group_name_H-M   'P 1'
#
loop_
_entity.id
_entity.type
_entity.pdbx_description
1 polymer ?
#
loop_
_entity_poly.entity_id
_entity_poly.type
_entity_poly.pdbx_seq_one_letter_code
_entity_poly.pdbx_strand_id
1 'polypeptide(L)'
;MTLEAAFAGLTFLPWFAWAHNSLNPTLILHADHVEYRVLRTRTRPYREIARVDYRKAWGTENVVLEFQGAKTTFIANSGLLRRTREAIAFLQKQGCPLSARAQALLIPQSP
;
A
#
# COMPACT_ATOMS: atom_id res chain seq x y z
N MET A 1 0.18 -1.51 -11.24
CA MET A 1 1.65 -1.27 -11.23
C MET A 1 2.37 -2.62 -11.08
N THR A 2 3.65 -2.71 -11.43
CA THR A 2 4.45 -3.93 -11.16
C THR A 2 4.83 -3.98 -9.68
N LEU A 3 4.68 -5.16 -9.06
CA LEU A 3 5.02 -5.43 -7.67
C LEU A 3 6.02 -6.58 -7.60
N GLU A 4 6.94 -6.52 -6.65
CA GLU A 4 7.84 -7.63 -6.30
C GLU A 4 7.12 -8.66 -5.43
N ALA A 5 6.27 -8.18 -4.52
CA ALA A 5 5.48 -9.02 -3.62
C ALA A 5 4.30 -8.25 -3.03
N ALA A 6 3.32 -9.02 -2.55
CA ALA A 6 2.21 -8.51 -1.76
C ALA A 6 2.05 -9.33 -0.48
N PHE A 7 1.63 -8.69 0.61
CA PHE A 7 1.46 -9.32 1.92
C PHE A 7 0.13 -8.94 2.56
N ALA A 8 -0.40 -9.83 3.39
CA ALA A 8 -1.49 -9.56 4.30
C ALA A 8 -0.92 -9.37 5.71
N GLY A 9 -0.93 -8.14 6.20
CA GLY A 9 -0.44 -7.78 7.53
C GLY A 9 -1.53 -7.82 8.60
N LEU A 10 -1.14 -7.63 9.86
CA LEU A 10 -2.07 -7.38 10.96
C LEU A 10 -2.11 -5.88 11.27
N THR A 11 -3.32 -5.30 11.34
CA THR A 11 -3.50 -3.86 11.59
C THR A 11 -2.96 -3.44 12.97
N PHE A 12 -3.12 -4.30 13.97
CA PHE A 12 -2.72 -4.03 15.36
C PHE A 12 -1.27 -4.42 15.68
N LEU A 13 -0.61 -5.19 14.80
CA LEU A 13 0.77 -5.65 15.01
C LEU A 13 1.63 -5.25 13.82
N PRO A 14 2.35 -4.12 13.88
CA PRO A 14 3.21 -3.71 12.79
C PRO A 14 4.31 -4.76 12.53
N TRP A 15 4.77 -4.86 11.28
CA TRP A 15 5.84 -5.77 10.84
C TRP A 15 5.50 -7.25 10.80
N PHE A 16 4.28 -7.64 11.18
CA PHE A 16 3.81 -9.01 11.03
C PHE A 16 2.94 -9.16 9.79
N ALA A 17 3.33 -10.11 8.92
CA ALA A 17 2.52 -10.57 7.79
C ALA A 17 2.18 -12.04 7.98
N TRP A 18 0.90 -12.38 7.87
CA TRP A 18 0.43 -13.76 8.02
C TRP A 18 0.29 -14.49 6.68
N ALA A 19 0.29 -13.75 5.56
CA ALA A 19 0.31 -14.31 4.22
C ALA A 19 1.11 -13.41 3.27
N HIS A 20 1.64 -14.01 2.21
CA HIS A 20 2.38 -13.33 1.15
C HIS A 20 2.16 -13.98 -0.21
N ASN A 21 2.42 -13.24 -1.29
CA ASN A 21 2.39 -13.71 -2.67
C ASN A 21 3.42 -12.93 -3.48
N SER A 22 4.39 -13.64 -4.07
CA SER A 22 5.37 -13.11 -5.02
C SER A 22 5.22 -13.68 -6.44
N LEU A 23 4.30 -14.63 -6.64
CA LEU A 23 4.06 -15.24 -7.96
C LEU A 23 3.20 -14.35 -8.85
N ASN A 24 2.12 -13.82 -8.30
CA ASN A 24 1.23 -12.92 -9.03
C ASN A 24 0.59 -11.89 -8.08
N PRO A 25 1.41 -11.06 -7.41
CA PRO A 25 0.91 -9.96 -6.58
C PRO A 25 0.19 -8.94 -7.44
N THR A 26 -0.85 -8.31 -6.90
CA THR A 26 -1.61 -7.31 -7.67
C THR A 26 -1.91 -6.10 -6.82
N LEU A 27 -1.66 -4.93 -7.40
CA LEU A 27 -2.20 -3.63 -6.99
C LEU A 27 -2.50 -2.82 -8.25
N ILE A 28 -3.80 -2.67 -8.52
CA ILE A 28 -4.33 -1.86 -9.60
C ILE A 28 -5.15 -0.73 -8.97
N LEU A 29 -4.81 0.50 -9.36
CA LEU A 29 -5.48 1.71 -8.90
C LEU A 29 -6.42 2.15 -10.02
N HIS A 30 -7.68 1.77 -9.89
CA HIS A 30 -8.73 2.17 -10.83
C HIS A 30 -9.21 3.58 -10.50
N ALA A 31 -10.11 4.13 -11.31
CA ALA A 31 -10.60 5.50 -11.12
C ALA A 31 -11.33 5.70 -9.79
N ASP A 32 -12.06 4.70 -9.30
CA ASP A 32 -12.97 4.77 -8.15
C ASP A 32 -12.65 3.76 -7.03
N HIS A 33 -11.80 2.78 -7.31
CA HIS A 33 -11.48 1.70 -6.37
C HIS A 33 -10.05 1.19 -6.51
N VAL A 34 -9.58 0.51 -5.46
CA VAL A 34 -8.37 -0.30 -5.48
C VAL A 34 -8.73 -1.76 -5.69
N GLU A 35 -8.01 -2.41 -6.60
CA GLU A 35 -7.97 -3.86 -6.71
C GLU A 35 -6.62 -4.37 -6.22
N TYR A 36 -6.64 -5.39 -5.38
CA TYR A 36 -5.42 -5.97 -4.84
C TYR A 36 -5.54 -7.47 -4.63
N ARG A 37 -4.39 -8.15 -4.66
CA ARG A 37 -4.33 -9.60 -4.43
C ARG A 37 -3.10 -9.97 -3.62
N VAL A 38 -3.35 -10.67 -2.53
CA VAL A 38 -2.36 -11.50 -1.82
C VAL A 38 -2.68 -12.96 -2.15
N LEU A 39 -3.68 -13.55 -1.51
CA LEU A 39 -4.15 -14.92 -1.83
C LEU A 39 -5.35 -14.94 -2.78
N ARG A 40 -6.24 -13.95 -2.68
CA ARG A 40 -7.43 -13.78 -3.51
C ARG A 40 -7.54 -12.33 -3.95
N THR A 41 -8.10 -12.09 -5.14
CA THR A 41 -8.40 -10.73 -5.60
C THR A 41 -9.49 -10.12 -4.72
N ARG A 42 -9.29 -8.87 -4.36
CA ARG A 42 -10.22 -8.05 -3.60
C ARG A 42 -10.30 -6.68 -4.24
N THR A 43 -11.51 -6.14 -4.24
CA THR A 43 -11.79 -4.79 -4.70
C THR A 43 -12.40 -3.99 -3.55
N ARG A 44 -11.91 -2.77 -3.34
CA ARG A 44 -12.37 -1.87 -2.26
C ARG A 44 -12.44 -0.44 -2.78
N PRO A 45 -13.53 0.30 -2.54
CA PRO A 45 -13.58 1.73 -2.88
C PRO A 45 -12.57 2.50 -2.01
N TYR A 46 -12.06 3.62 -2.52
CA TYR A 46 -11.06 4.42 -1.79
C TYR A 46 -11.55 4.90 -0.42
N ARG A 47 -12.85 5.17 -0.28
CA ARG A 47 -13.49 5.56 1.00
C ARG A 47 -13.36 4.53 2.13
N GLU A 48 -13.07 3.27 1.81
CA GLU A 48 -12.85 2.21 2.82
C GLU A 48 -11.39 2.15 3.30
N ILE A 49 -10.47 2.89 2.66
CA ILE A 49 -9.09 2.99 3.12
C ILE A 49 -9.06 3.93 4.33
N ALA A 50 -8.74 3.38 5.49
CA ALA A 50 -8.57 4.14 6.72
C ALA A 50 -7.26 4.94 6.72
N ARG A 51 -6.20 4.36 6.16
CA ARG A 51 -4.87 4.98 6.11
C ARG A 51 -4.00 4.35 5.03
N VAL A 52 -3.26 5.18 4.32
CA VAL A 52 -2.15 4.80 3.45
C VAL A 52 -0.85 5.12 4.16
N ASP A 53 -0.02 4.12 4.38
CA ASP A 53 1.27 4.27 5.04
C ASP A 53 2.41 3.87 4.10
N TYR A 54 3.58 4.46 4.33
CA TYR A 54 4.82 4.10 3.67
C TYR A 54 5.71 3.39 4.68
N ARG A 55 6.26 2.23 4.29
CA ARG A 55 7.24 1.52 5.11
C ARG A 55 8.43 1.07 4.27
N LYS A 56 9.61 1.42 4.77
CA LYS A 56 10.89 0.89 4.30
C LYS A 56 11.36 -0.20 5.26
N ALA A 57 11.64 -1.39 4.73
CA ALA A 57 12.17 -2.50 5.52
C ALA A 57 13.15 -3.29 4.68
N TRP A 58 14.39 -3.44 5.17
CA TRP A 58 15.38 -4.33 4.54
C TRP A 58 15.61 -4.01 3.05
N GLY A 59 15.58 -2.72 2.69
CA GLY A 59 15.70 -2.26 1.30
C GLY A 59 14.41 -2.33 0.46
N THR A 60 13.31 -2.85 1.00
CA THR A 60 12.01 -2.90 0.31
C THR A 60 11.23 -1.60 0.45
N GLU A 61 10.50 -1.24 -0.61
CA GLU A 61 9.73 -0.01 -0.72
C GLU A 61 8.24 -0.35 -0.73
N ASN A 62 7.56 -0.16 0.41
CA ASN A 62 6.20 -0.68 0.61
C ASN A 62 5.14 0.41 0.71
N VAL A 63 4.04 0.20 0.00
CA VAL A 63 2.75 0.86 0.23
C VAL A 63 1.93 -0.03 1.16
N VAL A 64 1.42 0.52 2.25
CA VAL A 64 0.57 -0.19 3.20
C VAL A 64 -0.82 0.43 3.16
N LEU A 65 -1.85 -0.39 2.91
CA LEU A 65 -3.25 0.00 2.97
C LEU A 65 -3.90 -0.61 4.21
N GLU A 66 -4.39 0.26 5.08
CA GLU A 66 -5.25 -0.10 6.20
C GLU A 66 -6.69 0.19 5.81
N PHE A 67 -7.60 -0.74 6.08
CA PHE A 67 -9.02 -0.60 5.74
C PHE A 67 -9.86 -0.38 6.99
N GLN A 68 -10.92 0.41 6.89
CA GLN A 68 -11.84 0.71 7.99
C GLN A 68 -12.40 -0.59 8.59
N GLY A 69 -12.29 -0.73 9.92
CA GLY A 69 -12.78 -1.91 10.65
C GLY A 69 -12.05 -3.23 10.36
N ALA A 70 -11.03 -3.25 9.48
CA ALA A 70 -10.33 -4.47 9.12
C ALA A 70 -9.20 -4.81 10.10
N LYS A 71 -9.13 -6.08 10.51
CA LYS A 71 -8.02 -6.61 11.33
C LYS A 71 -6.74 -6.86 10.53
N THR A 72 -6.82 -6.79 9.20
CA THR A 72 -5.71 -7.06 8.29
C THR A 72 -5.42 -5.87 7.40
N THR A 73 -4.14 -5.69 7.07
CA THR A 73 -3.67 -4.71 6.10
C THR A 73 -3.26 -5.37 4.79
N PHE A 74 -3.24 -4.59 3.72
CA PHE A 74 -2.57 -4.98 2.48
C PHE A 74 -1.23 -4.25 2.38
N ILE A 75 -0.16 -4.96 2.03
CA ILE A 75 1.17 -4.41 1.88
C ILE A 75 1.66 -4.76 0.48
N ALA A 76 2.01 -3.76 -0.33
CA ALA A 76 2.56 -3.94 -1.67
C ALA A 76 4.01 -3.45 -1.69
N ASN A 77 4.94 -4.37 -1.99
CA ASN A 77 6.32 -4.03 -2.28
C ASN A 77 6.44 -3.69 -3.77
N SER A 78 6.76 -2.44 -4.08
CA SER A 78 6.87 -1.95 -5.47
C SER A 78 8.27 -2.12 -6.08
N GLY A 79 9.25 -2.51 -5.26
CA GLY A 79 10.67 -2.62 -5.60
C GLY A 79 11.41 -1.29 -5.78
N LEU A 80 10.69 -0.20 -6.06
CA LEU A 80 11.29 1.10 -6.41
C LEU A 80 10.60 2.26 -5.69
N LEU A 81 11.40 3.13 -5.07
CA LEU A 81 10.91 4.30 -4.35
C LEU A 81 10.01 5.18 -5.22
N ARG A 82 10.37 5.36 -6.50
CA ARG A 82 9.57 6.14 -7.47
C ARG A 82 8.16 5.57 -7.64
N ARG A 83 8.03 4.24 -7.81
CA ARG A 83 6.73 3.57 -7.98
C ARG A 83 5.89 3.68 -6.71
N THR A 84 6.50 3.50 -5.54
CA THR A 84 5.85 3.70 -4.24
C THR A 84 5.33 5.13 -4.08
N ARG A 85 6.14 6.13 -4.44
CA ARG A 85 5.75 7.54 -4.40
C ARG A 85 4.58 7.84 -5.34
N GLU A 86 4.65 7.37 -6.59
CA GLU A 86 3.58 7.53 -7.59
C GLU A 86 2.26 6.91 -7.10
N ALA A 87 2.32 5.71 -6.52
CA ALA A 87 1.15 5.04 -5.95
C ALA A 87 0.53 5.82 -4.78
N ILE A 88 1.36 6.30 -3.84
CA ILE A 88 0.89 7.08 -2.69
C ILE A 88 0.31 8.41 -3.15
N ALA A 89 0.94 9.10 -4.12
CA ALA A 89 0.43 10.33 -4.69
C ALA A 89 -0.94 10.12 -5.37
N PHE A 90 -1.11 9.00 -6.09
CA PHE A 90 -2.39 8.64 -6.68
C PHE A 90 -3.46 8.42 -5.59
N LEU A 91 -3.16 7.62 -4.56
CA LEU A 91 -4.09 7.34 -3.47
C LEU A 91 -4.48 8.63 -2.71
N GLN A 92 -3.54 9.55 -2.51
CA GLN A 92 -3.82 10.86 -1.93
C GLN A 92 -4.81 11.67 -2.77
N LYS A 93 -4.62 11.70 -4.11
CA LYS A 93 -5.55 12.38 -5.03
C LYS A 93 -6.97 11.78 -4.99
N GLN A 94 -7.08 10.50 -4.64
CA GLN A 94 -8.37 9.82 -4.42
C GLN A 94 -8.97 10.10 -3.04
N GLY A 95 -8.37 10.98 -2.24
CA GLY A 95 -8.84 11.35 -0.91
C GLY A 95 -8.46 10.37 0.20
N CYS A 96 -7.55 9.43 -0.05
CA CYS A 96 -7.11 8.48 0.98
C CYS A 96 -6.26 9.20 2.05
N PRO A 97 -6.54 9.02 3.35
CA PRO A 97 -5.73 9.62 4.41
C PRO A 97 -4.30 9.05 4.41
N LEU A 98 -3.29 9.92 4.47
CA LEU A 98 -1.89 9.50 4.52
C LEU A 98 -1.37 9.46 5.96
N SER A 99 -0.48 8.51 6.25
CA SER A 99 0.39 8.57 7.43
C SER A 99 1.43 9.68 7.29
N ALA A 100 2.05 10.09 8.40
CA ALA A 100 3.15 11.06 8.38
C ALA A 100 4.33 10.60 7.48
N ARG A 101 4.65 9.29 7.47
CA ARG A 101 5.71 8.74 6.62
C ARG A 101 5.34 8.80 5.14
N ALA A 102 4.09 8.47 4.81
CA ALA A 102 3.60 8.56 3.43
C ALA A 102 3.57 10.02 2.95
N GLN A 103 3.14 10.94 3.80
CA GLN A 103 3.15 12.37 3.52
C GLN A 103 4.57 12.89 3.27
N ALA A 104 5.53 12.51 4.13
CA ALA A 104 6.94 12.90 3.99
C ALA A 104 7.56 12.41 2.67
N LEU A 105 7.08 11.28 2.13
CA LEU A 105 7.56 10.75 0.85
C LEU A 105 7.15 11.60 -0.37
N LEU A 106 6.07 12.37 -0.24
CA LEU A 106 5.56 13.24 -1.31
C LEU A 106 6.20 14.63 -1.31
N ILE A 107 6.84 15.03 -0.22
CA ILE A 107 7.56 16.31 -0.15
C ILE A 107 8.80 16.21 -1.06
N PRO A 108 9.01 17.17 -1.97
CA PRO A 108 10.25 17.25 -2.73
C PRO A 108 11.43 17.29 -1.77
N GLN A 109 12.34 16.32 -1.89
CA GLN A 109 13.61 16.36 -1.17
C GLN A 109 14.47 17.39 -1.92
N SER A 110 14.80 18.51 -1.29
CA SER A 110 15.81 19.42 -1.83
C SER A 110 17.14 18.67 -1.98
N PRO A 111 17.93 18.97 -3.03
CA PRO A 111 19.23 18.34 -3.26
C PRO A 111 20.23 18.61 -2.13
#